data_AF-A0A3D2GTY9-F1
#
_entry.id   AF-A0A3D2GTY9-F1
#
_cell.length_a   1.000
_cell.length_b   1.000
_cell.length_c   1.000
_cell.angle_alpha   90.00
_cell.angle_beta   90.00
_cell.angle_gamma   90.00
#
_symmetry.space_group_name_H-M   'P 1'
#
loop_
_entity.id
_entity.type
_entity.pdbx_description
1 polymer ?
#
loop_
_entity_poly.entity_id
_entity_poly.type
_entity_poly.pdbx_seq_one_letter_code
_entity_poly.pdbx_strand_id
1 'polypeptide(L)'
;ETSFANGGQLSTSNAEVWNSWGTMVKGMKWLFKADAPLLLNLKPSWHKYSWLAEFVAAIPNYRRNTIETVKLALAARASLLDMARDANIDCNFEHRGILHFYKSKAEFDAAARVSELLAEGGLERKAITPDEVKAIEPALNTSDVYGGFYTETDFTGDIHKYTNGL
;
A
#
# COMPACT_ATOMS: atom_id res chain seq x y z
N GLU A 1 7.54 -24.48 -5.50
CA GLU A 1 8.54 -23.64 -6.20
C GLU A 1 8.46 -22.24 -5.64
N THR A 2 9.58 -21.72 -5.14
CA THR A 2 9.66 -20.33 -4.68
C THR A 2 10.02 -19.45 -5.87
N SER A 3 9.26 -18.38 -6.09
CA SER A 3 9.62 -17.31 -7.02
C SER A 3 11.09 -16.94 -6.83
N PHE A 4 11.87 -16.82 -7.92
CA PHE A 4 13.26 -16.34 -7.94
C PHE A 4 13.33 -14.83 -7.62
N ALA A 5 12.53 -14.35 -6.66
CA ALA A 5 12.23 -12.94 -6.41
C ALA A 5 11.67 -12.17 -7.62
N ASN A 6 11.16 -12.82 -8.65
CA ASN A 6 10.69 -12.19 -9.90
C ASN A 6 9.42 -11.32 -9.77
N GLY A 7 8.88 -11.13 -8.56
CA GLY A 7 7.71 -10.30 -8.28
C GLY A 7 8.08 -9.09 -7.43
N GLY A 8 8.51 -8.00 -8.05
CA GLY A 8 8.61 -6.68 -7.45
C GLY A 8 7.39 -5.83 -7.81
N GLN A 9 6.87 -5.07 -6.86
CA GLN A 9 5.73 -4.17 -7.08
C GLN A 9 6.04 -2.80 -6.48
N LEU A 10 5.94 -1.75 -7.29
CA LEU A 10 6.01 -0.37 -6.82
C LEU A 10 4.59 0.15 -6.63
N SER A 11 4.14 0.11 -5.37
CA SER A 11 2.76 0.40 -4.95
C SER A 11 2.71 1.69 -4.17
N THR A 12 2.86 2.81 -4.87
CA THR A 12 2.72 4.14 -4.26
C THR A 12 1.33 4.28 -3.62
N SER A 13 0.31 3.58 -4.17
CA SER A 13 -1.04 3.48 -3.61
C SER A 13 -1.16 2.99 -2.18
N ASN A 14 -0.09 2.43 -1.61
CA ASN A 14 -0.05 1.88 -0.25
C ASN A 14 0.80 2.73 0.71
N ALA A 15 1.05 4.00 0.37
CA ALA A 15 1.82 4.94 1.18
C ALA A 15 1.09 5.47 2.44
N GLU A 16 -0.14 5.02 2.71
CA GLU A 16 -0.89 5.34 3.93
C GLU A 16 -0.13 4.84 5.17
N VAL A 17 0.08 5.72 6.15
CA VAL A 17 0.75 5.33 7.38
C VAL A 17 -0.14 4.43 8.23
N TRP A 18 0.43 3.36 8.76
CA TRP A 18 -0.31 2.33 9.50
C TRP A 18 -0.87 2.80 10.85
N ASN A 19 -0.32 3.88 11.42
CA ASN A 19 -0.62 4.33 12.77
C ASN A 19 -1.94 5.13 12.83
N SER A 20 -3.06 4.42 12.87
CA SER A 20 -4.39 4.99 13.13
C SER A 20 -5.03 4.43 14.40
N TRP A 21 -5.98 5.16 14.98
CA TRP A 21 -6.80 4.65 16.08
C TRP A 21 -7.54 3.36 15.71
N GLY A 22 -7.99 3.22 14.46
CA GLY A 22 -8.62 1.99 13.97
C GLY A 22 -7.66 0.79 13.98
N THR A 23 -6.41 1.00 13.55
CA THR A 23 -5.36 -0.02 13.58
C THR A 23 -5.02 -0.41 15.03
N MET A 24 -4.95 0.55 15.95
CA MET A 24 -4.72 0.28 17.38
C MET A 24 -5.84 -0.57 18.00
N VAL A 25 -7.11 -0.23 17.75
CA VAL A 25 -8.25 -1.00 18.27
C VAL A 25 -8.25 -2.42 17.69
N LYS A 26 -7.96 -2.58 16.40
CA LYS A 26 -7.80 -3.91 15.78
C LYS A 26 -6.63 -4.68 16.39
N GLY A 27 -5.47 -4.03 16.57
CA GLY A 27 -4.28 -4.61 17.19
C GLY A 27 -4.52 -5.07 18.64
N MET A 28 -5.24 -4.28 19.45
CA MET A 28 -5.65 -4.68 20.80
C MET A 28 -6.59 -5.89 20.80
N LYS A 29 -7.51 -6.00 19.83
CA LYS A 29 -8.35 -7.20 19.67
C LYS A 29 -7.54 -8.43 19.26
N TRP A 30 -6.47 -8.25 18.49
CA TRP A 30 -5.57 -9.31 18.03
C TRP A 30 -4.62 -9.81 19.10
N LEU A 31 -4.21 -8.95 20.03
CA LEU A 31 -3.41 -9.30 21.21
C LEU A 31 -3.99 -10.46 22.05
N PHE A 32 -5.30 -10.70 21.97
CA PHE A 32 -6.00 -11.78 22.68
C PHE A 32 -6.37 -12.98 21.79
N LYS A 33 -5.92 -13.01 20.54
CA LYS A 33 -6.13 -14.13 19.61
C LYS A 33 -4.79 -14.82 19.32
N ALA A 34 -4.70 -16.11 19.59
CA ALA A 34 -3.49 -16.91 19.34
C ALA A 34 -3.13 -16.97 17.84
N ASP A 35 -4.14 -16.92 16.96
CA ASP A 35 -3.98 -16.97 15.50
C ASP A 35 -3.97 -15.57 14.86
N ALA A 36 -3.62 -14.54 15.62
CA ALA A 36 -3.59 -13.19 15.10
C ALA A 36 -2.40 -12.98 14.14
N PRO A 37 -2.58 -12.16 13.07
CA PRO A 37 -1.49 -11.79 12.17
C PRO A 37 -0.38 -10.96 12.85
N LEU A 38 -0.63 -10.45 14.07
CA LEU A 38 0.33 -9.72 14.88
C LEU A 38 0.48 -10.40 16.25
N LEU A 39 1.61 -11.06 16.47
CA LEU A 39 1.98 -11.65 17.76
C LEU A 39 2.83 -10.65 18.55
N LEU A 40 2.28 -10.09 19.63
CA LEU A 40 3.05 -9.25 20.56
C LEU A 40 3.47 -10.08 21.77
N ASN A 41 4.77 -10.22 21.98
CA ASN A 41 5.30 -10.78 23.21
C ASN A 41 5.05 -9.81 24.38
N LEU A 42 4.27 -10.21 25.38
CA LEU A 42 3.91 -9.38 26.54
C LEU A 42 5.03 -9.19 27.57
N LYS A 43 6.21 -9.81 27.38
CA LYS A 43 7.33 -9.62 28.31
C LYS A 43 7.71 -8.14 28.43
N PRO A 44 7.73 -7.57 29.64
CA PRO A 44 8.00 -6.16 29.84
C PRO A 44 9.45 -5.82 29.47
N SER A 45 9.63 -4.74 28.70
CA SER A 45 10.92 -4.15 28.39
C SER A 45 10.72 -2.65 28.23
N TRP A 46 11.61 -1.85 28.84
CA TRP A 46 11.56 -0.40 28.77
C TRP A 46 11.52 0.11 27.32
N HIS A 47 12.40 -0.44 26.48
CA HIS A 47 12.49 -0.08 25.06
C HIS A 47 11.18 -0.34 24.29
N LYS A 48 10.50 -1.46 24.59
CA LYS A 48 9.24 -1.81 23.93
C LYS A 48 8.12 -0.82 24.27
N TYR A 49 8.00 -0.48 25.55
CA TYR A 49 6.94 0.41 26.00
C TYR A 49 7.20 1.87 25.64
N SER A 50 8.46 2.32 25.64
CA SER A 50 8.81 3.66 25.14
C SER A 50 8.47 3.78 23.65
N TRP A 51 8.84 2.77 22.85
CA TRP A 51 8.49 2.74 21.43
C TRP A 51 6.98 2.68 21.19
N LEU A 52 6.23 1.86 21.95
CA LEU A 52 4.77 1.82 21.89
C LEU A 52 4.15 3.18 22.23
N ALA A 53 4.68 3.89 23.23
CA ALA A 53 4.20 5.22 23.60
C ALA A 53 4.46 6.23 22.48
N GLU A 54 5.64 6.23 21.87
CA GLU A 54 5.97 7.06 20.71
C GLU A 54 5.08 6.74 19.51
N PHE A 55 4.83 5.46 19.24
CA PHE A 55 3.95 4.99 18.17
C PHE A 55 2.52 5.52 18.34
N VAL A 56 1.98 5.46 19.56
CA VAL A 56 0.65 6.01 19.88
C VAL A 56 0.64 7.54 19.83
N ALA A 57 1.68 8.20 20.36
CA ALA A 57 1.82 9.65 20.34
C ALA A 57 1.93 10.22 18.92
N ALA A 58 2.33 9.41 17.93
CA ALA A 58 2.38 9.80 16.53
C ALA A 58 1.03 9.78 15.81
N ILE A 59 -0.02 9.17 16.37
CA ILE A 59 -1.35 9.03 15.72
C ILE A 59 -1.97 10.39 15.31
N PRO A 60 -1.91 11.47 16.12
CA PRO A 60 -2.42 12.78 15.70
C PRO A 60 -1.76 13.34 14.43
N ASN A 61 -0.54 12.88 14.12
CA ASN A 61 0.20 13.30 12.93
C ASN A 61 -0.14 12.47 11.68
N TYR A 62 -1.10 11.55 11.75
CA TYR A 62 -1.48 10.62 10.67
C TYR A 62 -1.60 11.29 9.29
N ARG A 63 -2.37 12.38 9.19
CA ARG A 63 -2.61 13.11 7.92
C ARG A 63 -1.31 13.69 7.36
N ARG A 64 -0.56 14.44 8.18
CA ARG A 64 0.72 15.03 7.78
C ARG A 64 1.71 13.95 7.34
N ASN A 65 1.85 12.90 8.15
CA ASN A 65 2.81 11.83 7.87
C ASN A 65 2.43 11.06 6.61
N THR A 66 1.13 10.81 6.36
CA THR A 66 0.65 10.19 5.11
C THR A 66 1.08 11.02 3.90
N ILE A 67 0.82 12.32 3.91
CA ILE A 67 1.19 13.23 2.80
C ILE A 67 2.70 13.18 2.53
N GLU A 68 3.52 13.22 3.58
CA GLU A 68 4.98 13.15 3.43
C GLU A 68 5.46 11.77 2.95
N THR A 69 4.84 10.69 3.41
CA THR A 69 5.13 9.32 2.91
C THR A 69 4.74 9.18 1.44
N VAL A 70 3.64 9.78 0.99
CA VAL A 70 3.25 9.81 -0.42
C VAL A 70 4.30 10.53 -1.27
N LYS A 71 4.74 11.72 -0.86
CA LYS A 71 5.78 12.47 -1.58
C LYS A 71 7.08 11.68 -1.66
N LEU A 72 7.48 11.05 -0.56
CA LEU A 72 8.67 10.21 -0.51
C LEU A 72 8.53 9.01 -1.47
N ALA A 73 7.37 8.34 -1.47
CA ALA A 73 7.11 7.20 -2.33
C ALA A 73 7.11 7.59 -3.82
N LEU A 74 6.53 8.74 -4.18
CA LEU A 74 6.57 9.29 -5.54
C LEU A 74 8.01 9.62 -5.98
N ALA A 75 8.79 10.26 -5.11
CA ALA A 75 10.20 10.55 -5.37
C ALA A 75 11.02 9.27 -5.53
N ALA A 76 10.83 8.29 -4.64
CA ALA A 76 11.51 6.99 -4.73
C ALA A 76 11.19 6.26 -6.03
N ARG A 77 9.92 6.26 -6.46
CA ARG A 77 9.50 5.68 -7.74
C ARG A 77 10.20 6.33 -8.93
N ALA A 78 10.24 7.67 -8.97
CA ALA A 78 10.93 8.39 -10.02
C ALA A 78 12.43 8.04 -10.05
N SER A 79 13.10 8.06 -8.89
CA SER A 79 14.51 7.71 -8.79
C SER A 79 14.81 6.28 -9.23
N LEU A 80 13.95 5.31 -8.92
CA LEU A 80 14.13 3.92 -9.37
C LEU A 80 14.03 3.80 -10.89
N LEU A 81 13.08 4.48 -11.52
CA LEU A 81 12.94 4.48 -12.98
C LEU A 81 14.13 5.18 -13.65
N ASP A 82 14.62 6.28 -13.09
CA ASP A 82 15.79 6.99 -13.61
C ASP A 82 17.06 6.14 -13.48
N MET A 83 17.29 5.50 -12.33
CA MET A 83 18.42 4.58 -12.16
C MET A 83 18.39 3.42 -13.15
N ALA A 84 17.23 2.79 -13.37
CA ALA A 84 17.11 1.73 -14.37
C ALA A 84 17.38 2.24 -15.80
N ARG A 85 16.93 3.45 -16.13
CA ARG A 85 17.19 4.07 -17.43
C ARG A 85 18.69 4.34 -17.61
N ASP A 86 19.34 4.95 -16.62
CA ASP A 86 20.75 5.34 -16.67
C ASP A 86 21.67 4.11 -16.75
N ALA A 87 21.33 3.04 -16.05
CA ALA A 87 22.06 1.77 -16.09
C ALA A 87 21.62 0.85 -17.27
N ASN A 88 20.66 1.28 -18.10
CA ASN A 88 20.12 0.50 -19.22
C ASN A 88 19.62 -0.90 -18.82
N ILE A 89 18.88 -0.98 -17.70
CA ILE A 89 18.37 -2.23 -17.14
C ILE A 89 16.93 -2.45 -17.58
N ASP A 90 16.68 -3.53 -18.32
CA ASP A 90 15.33 -4.03 -18.57
C ASP A 90 14.92 -5.02 -17.47
N CYS A 91 14.03 -4.57 -16.59
CA CYS A 91 13.52 -5.34 -15.46
C CYS A 91 12.14 -5.94 -15.75
N ASN A 92 11.74 -6.11 -17.01
CA ASN A 92 10.38 -6.53 -17.37
C ASN A 92 9.32 -5.65 -16.70
N PHE A 93 9.46 -4.33 -16.80
CA PHE A 93 8.48 -3.40 -16.22
C PHE A 93 7.10 -3.61 -16.86
N GLU A 94 6.08 -3.84 -16.04
CA GLU A 94 4.70 -4.00 -16.48
C GLU A 94 3.84 -2.91 -15.86
N HIS A 95 3.46 -1.93 -16.70
CA HIS A 95 2.72 -0.74 -16.32
C HIS A 95 1.20 -0.97 -16.39
N ARG A 96 0.70 -1.92 -15.59
CA ARG A 96 -0.73 -2.26 -15.50
C ARG A 96 -1.47 -1.61 -14.34
N GLY A 97 -0.83 -0.70 -13.63
CA GLY A 97 -1.41 -0.09 -12.45
C GLY A 97 -1.68 -1.09 -11.33
N ILE A 98 -2.36 -0.60 -10.30
CA ILE A 98 -2.90 -1.44 -9.22
C ILE A 98 -4.40 -1.15 -9.08
N LEU A 99 -5.18 -2.24 -9.10
CA LEU A 99 -6.61 -2.25 -8.89
C LEU A 99 -6.95 -2.63 -7.44
N HIS A 100 -7.59 -1.73 -6.71
CA HIS A 100 -8.23 -2.03 -5.43
C HIS A 100 -9.74 -2.12 -5.63
N PHE A 101 -10.38 -3.23 -5.25
CA PHE A 101 -11.84 -3.37 -5.32
C PHE A 101 -12.43 -3.66 -3.95
N TYR A 102 -13.68 -3.26 -3.76
CA TYR A 102 -14.39 -3.32 -2.48
C TYR A 102 -15.76 -3.95 -2.69
N LYS A 103 -16.16 -4.81 -1.76
CA LYS A 103 -17.45 -5.51 -1.80
C LYS A 103 -18.53 -4.77 -1.03
N SER A 104 -18.14 -3.93 -0.07
CA SER A 104 -19.08 -3.14 0.73
C SER A 104 -18.92 -1.64 0.50
N LYS A 105 -20.04 -0.92 0.57
CA LYS A 105 -20.06 0.55 0.52
C LYS A 105 -19.20 1.17 1.63
N ALA A 106 -19.21 0.59 2.83
CA ALA A 106 -18.46 1.11 3.96
C ALA A 106 -16.94 1.09 3.74
N GLU A 107 -16.43 0.01 3.13
CA GLU A 107 -15.01 -0.09 2.78
C GLU A 107 -14.65 0.83 1.61
N PHE A 108 -15.54 0.94 0.61
CA PHE A 108 -15.37 1.87 -0.50
C PHE A 108 -15.31 3.32 -0.01
N ASP A 109 -16.25 3.74 0.84
CA ASP A 109 -16.28 5.08 1.42
C ASP A 109 -15.03 5.36 2.29
N ALA A 110 -14.50 4.34 2.96
CA ALA A 110 -13.24 4.46 3.70
C ALA A 110 -12.05 4.64 2.76
N ALA A 111 -11.98 3.87 1.67
CA ALA A 111 -10.96 4.01 0.64
C ALA A 111 -11.04 5.35 -0.10
N ALA A 112 -12.24 5.91 -0.26
CA ALA A 112 -12.43 7.24 -0.83
C ALA A 112 -11.77 8.33 0.03
N ARG A 113 -12.01 8.31 1.35
CA ARG A 113 -11.37 9.26 2.29
C ARG A 113 -9.84 9.13 2.30
N VAL A 114 -9.32 7.91 2.19
CA VAL A 114 -7.88 7.69 2.06
C VAL A 114 -7.37 8.24 0.72
N SER A 115 -8.11 8.01 -0.37
CA SER A 115 -7.73 8.49 -1.70
C SER A 115 -7.67 10.01 -1.78
N GLU A 116 -8.60 10.73 -1.14
CA GLU A 116 -8.53 12.18 -0.99
C GLU A 116 -7.24 12.64 -0.29
N LEU A 117 -6.86 11.94 0.79
CA LEU A 117 -5.62 12.24 1.52
C LEU A 117 -4.36 11.93 0.70
N LEU A 118 -4.37 10.85 -0.10
CA LEU A 118 -3.25 10.51 -0.99
C LEU A 118 -3.11 11.54 -2.12
N ALA A 119 -4.22 12.05 -2.65
CA ALA A 119 -4.24 13.10 -3.66
C ALA A 119 -3.59 14.40 -3.16
N GLU A 120 -3.75 14.74 -1.87
CA GLU A 120 -3.02 15.87 -1.26
C GLU A 120 -1.48 15.70 -1.26
N GLY A 121 -1.00 14.46 -1.28
CA GLY A 121 0.41 14.13 -1.47
C GLY A 121 0.85 14.08 -2.94
N GLY A 122 -0.08 14.25 -3.89
CA GLY A 122 0.15 14.16 -5.33
C GLY A 122 -0.09 12.77 -5.93
N LEU A 123 -0.69 11.84 -5.19
CA LEU A 123 -1.00 10.50 -5.67
C LEU A 123 -2.49 10.33 -5.94
N GLU A 124 -2.84 10.43 -7.22
CA GLU A 124 -4.20 10.28 -7.70
C GLU A 124 -4.61 8.80 -7.79
N ARG A 125 -5.82 8.50 -7.31
CA ARG A 125 -6.46 7.18 -7.44
C ARG A 125 -7.83 7.38 -8.07
N LYS A 126 -8.05 6.80 -9.25
CA LYS A 126 -9.31 6.94 -9.97
C LYS A 126 -10.36 6.02 -9.34
N ALA A 127 -11.45 6.57 -8.82
CA ALA A 127 -12.62 5.78 -8.46
C ALA A 127 -13.22 5.14 -9.71
N ILE A 128 -13.55 3.84 -9.63
CA ILE A 128 -14.05 3.06 -10.75
C ILE A 128 -15.26 2.22 -10.35
N THR A 129 -16.13 2.01 -11.33
CA THR A 129 -17.36 1.19 -11.21
C THR A 129 -17.06 -0.31 -11.31
N PRO A 130 -17.97 -1.19 -10.88
CA PRO A 130 -17.83 -2.64 -11.07
C PRO A 130 -17.63 -3.06 -12.53
N ASP A 131 -18.23 -2.33 -13.48
CA ASP A 131 -18.06 -2.59 -14.92
C ASP A 131 -16.64 -2.22 -15.38
N GLU A 132 -16.10 -1.09 -14.92
CA GLU A 132 -14.70 -0.72 -15.15
C GLU A 132 -13.72 -1.71 -14.49
N VAL A 133 -14.03 -2.21 -13.29
CA VAL A 133 -13.26 -3.26 -12.62
C VAL A 133 -13.18 -4.51 -13.50
N LYS A 134 -14.31 -4.94 -14.06
CA LYS A 134 -14.38 -6.10 -14.97
C LYS A 134 -13.66 -5.85 -16.29
N ALA A 135 -13.67 -4.62 -16.79
CA ALA A 135 -12.94 -4.25 -17.99
C ALA A 135 -11.42 -4.30 -17.77
N ILE A 136 -10.95 -3.90 -16.59
CA ILE A 136 -9.53 -3.95 -16.20
C ILE A 136 -9.08 -5.40 -15.95
N GLU A 137 -9.86 -6.19 -15.21
CA GLU A 137 -9.55 -7.60 -14.92
C GLU A 137 -10.75 -8.51 -15.26
N PRO A 138 -10.82 -9.02 -16.51
CA PRO A 138 -11.93 -9.86 -16.98
C PRO A 138 -12.04 -11.21 -16.28
N ALA A 139 -10.95 -11.72 -15.68
CA ALA A 139 -10.99 -12.99 -14.96
C ALA A 139 -11.59 -12.85 -13.55
N LEU A 140 -11.77 -11.63 -13.04
CA LEU A 140 -12.37 -11.38 -11.74
C LEU A 140 -13.90 -11.54 -11.79
N ASN A 141 -14.45 -12.32 -10.85
CA ASN A 141 -15.90 -12.30 -10.63
C ASN A 141 -16.30 -10.99 -9.93
N THR A 142 -16.97 -10.10 -10.64
CA THR A 142 -17.41 -8.80 -10.12
C THR A 142 -18.84 -8.77 -9.60
N SER A 143 -19.52 -9.92 -9.49
CA SER A 143 -20.94 -9.97 -9.06
C SER A 143 -21.21 -9.38 -7.68
N ASP A 144 -20.22 -9.39 -6.79
CA ASP A 144 -20.29 -8.87 -5.42
C ASP A 144 -19.42 -7.64 -5.20
N VAL A 145 -18.90 -7.03 -6.27
CA VAL A 145 -18.08 -5.82 -6.21
C VAL A 145 -18.99 -4.60 -6.19
N TYR A 146 -18.80 -3.73 -5.19
CA TYR A 146 -19.47 -2.44 -5.10
C TYR A 146 -18.78 -1.38 -5.96
N GLY A 147 -17.44 -1.38 -6.00
CA GLY A 147 -16.62 -0.45 -6.77
C GLY A 147 -15.14 -0.59 -6.42
N GLY A 148 -14.30 0.27 -7.00
CA GLY A 148 -12.86 0.21 -6.77
C GLY A 148 -12.13 1.53 -6.95
N PHE A 149 -10.82 1.48 -6.77
CA PHE A 149 -9.88 2.54 -7.06
C PHE A 149 -8.73 1.98 -7.88
N TYR A 150 -8.40 2.65 -8.99
CA TYR A 150 -7.31 2.28 -9.88
C TYR A 150 -6.19 3.33 -9.85
N THR A 151 -4.96 2.85 -9.68
CA THR A 151 -3.75 3.67 -9.70
C THR A 151 -2.92 3.29 -10.91
N GLU A 152 -3.08 4.00 -12.02
CA GLU A 152 -2.42 3.69 -13.29
C GLU A 152 -0.89 3.80 -13.21
N THR A 153 -0.40 4.71 -12.37
CA THR A 153 1.04 5.01 -12.26
C THR A 153 1.85 3.95 -11.50
N ASP A 154 1.18 3.00 -10.85
CA ASP A 154 1.85 1.89 -10.16
C ASP A 154 2.18 0.78 -11.16
N PHE A 155 3.22 -0.01 -10.87
CA PHE A 155 3.70 -1.03 -11.81
C PHE A 155 4.44 -2.15 -11.10
N THR A 156 4.60 -3.26 -11.80
CA THR A 156 5.42 -4.40 -11.36
C THR A 156 6.69 -4.51 -12.19
N GLY A 157 7.66 -5.25 -11.67
CA GLY A 157 8.92 -5.55 -12.34
C GLY A 157 9.67 -6.67 -11.65
N ASP A 158 10.69 -7.19 -12.30
CA ASP A 158 11.57 -8.23 -11.77
C ASP A 158 12.68 -7.58 -10.92
N ILE A 159 12.55 -7.66 -9.60
CA ILE A 159 13.52 -7.06 -8.68
C ILE A 159 14.90 -7.72 -8.81
N HIS A 160 14.98 -8.99 -9.20
CA HIS A 160 16.25 -9.71 -9.34
C HIS A 160 17.01 -9.18 -10.54
N LYS A 161 16.34 -8.95 -11.66
CA LYS A 161 16.95 -8.27 -12.82
C LYS A 161 17.37 -6.84 -12.47
N TYR A 162 16.53 -6.13 -11.74
CA TYR A 162 16.82 -4.77 -11.28
C TYR A 162 18.10 -4.72 -10.44
N THR A 163 18.21 -5.56 -9.40
CA THR A 163 19.35 -5.52 -8.49
C THR A 163 20.66 -6.06 -9.08
N ASN A 164 20.59 -7.00 -10.02
CA ASN A 164 21.81 -7.54 -10.67
C ASN A 164 22.26 -6.72 -11.88
N GLY A 165 21.39 -5.86 -12.43
CA GLY A 165 21.73 -4.98 -13.55
C GLY A 165 22.33 -3.64 -13.12
N LEU A 166 22.23 -3.29 -11.83
CA LEU A 166 22.77 -2.05 -11.24
C LEU A 166 24.30 -2.09 -11.06
#